data_AF-A0A7Z3DXJ2-F1
#
_entry.id   AF-A0A7Z3DXJ2-F1
#
_cell.length_a   1.000
_cell.length_b   1.000
_cell.length_c   1.000
_cell.angle_alpha   90.00
_cell.angle_beta   90.00
_cell.angle_gamma   90.00
#
_symmetry.space_group_name_H-M   'P 1'
#
loop_
_entity.id
_entity.type
_entity.pdbx_description
1 polymer ?
#
loop_
_entity_poly.entity_id
_entity_poly.type
_entity_poly.pdbx_seq_one_letter_code
_entity_poly.pdbx_strand_id
1 'polypeptide(L)' 'MVARRKEKVASKNNPTQRRKVEQKVYKDKPVKPVRYIDRDLRANYMSAQYDDGSLVKDEISGDPIKWESI' A
#
# COMPACT_ATOMS: atom_id res chain seq x y z
N MET A 1 37.39 -30.62 -3.90
CA MET A 1 35.93 -30.59 -4.17
C MET A 1 35.43 -29.15 -4.03
N VAL A 2 35.03 -28.50 -5.12
CA VAL A 2 34.49 -27.13 -5.07
C VAL A 2 33.00 -27.23 -4.70
N ALA A 3 32.64 -26.74 -3.52
CA ALA A 3 31.25 -26.65 -3.09
C ALA A 3 30.52 -25.66 -4.02
N ARG A 4 29.83 -26.19 -5.02
CA ARG A 4 28.93 -25.44 -5.90
C ARG A 4 27.82 -24.87 -5.01
N ARG A 5 27.89 -23.59 -4.66
CA ARG A 5 26.76 -22.88 -4.03
C ARG A 5 25.59 -22.96 -5.01
N LYS A 6 24.58 -23.74 -4.65
CA LYS A 6 23.30 -23.80 -5.37
C LYS A 6 22.58 -22.48 -5.10
N GLU A 7 22.94 -21.44 -5.85
CA GLU A 7 22.18 -20.20 -5.84
C GLU A 7 20.75 -20.56 -6.21
N LYS A 8 19.83 -20.33 -5.27
CA LYS A 8 18.40 -20.48 -5.53
C LYS A 8 18.04 -19.39 -6.52
N VAL A 9 18.02 -19.72 -7.80
CA VAL A 9 17.44 -18.89 -8.86
C VAL A 9 15.92 -18.93 -8.65
N ALA A 10 15.46 -18.23 -7.61
CA ALA A 10 14.05 -17.95 -7.44
C ALA A 10 13.68 -17.06 -8.64
N SER A 11 12.98 -17.64 -9.61
CA SER A 11 12.40 -16.89 -10.71
C SER A 11 11.60 -15.74 -10.11
N LYS A 12 11.96 -14.50 -10.47
CA LYS A 12 11.33 -13.26 -9.98
C LYS A 12 9.82 -13.22 -10.24
N ASN A 13 9.31 -14.13 -11.07
CA ASN A 13 7.92 -14.24 -11.49
C ASN A 13 7.17 -15.42 -10.84
N ASN A 14 7.67 -16.04 -9.77
CA ASN A 14 6.94 -17.11 -9.09
C ASN A 14 5.67 -16.57 -8.41
N PRO A 15 4.45 -16.88 -8.91
CA PRO A 15 3.20 -16.35 -8.35
C PRO A 15 2.96 -16.81 -6.91
N THR A 16 3.51 -17.97 -6.51
CA THR A 16 3.39 -18.52 -5.15
C THR A 16 4.19 -17.71 -4.13
N GLN A 17 5.23 -16.99 -4.57
CA GLN A 17 6.03 -16.09 -3.72
C GLN A 17 5.49 -14.67 -3.69
N ARG A 18 4.40 -14.39 -4.43
CA ARG A 18 3.76 -13.08 -4.43
C ARG A 18 3.11 -12.85 -3.07
N ARG A 19 3.71 -11.98 -2.26
CA ARG A 19 3.10 -11.54 -1.00
C ARG A 19 1.75 -10.90 -1.33
N LYS A 20 0.68 -11.46 -0.78
CA LYS A 20 -0.60 -10.76 -0.72
C LYS A 20 -0.37 -9.52 0.15
N VAL A 21 -0.71 -8.35 -0.38
CA VAL A 21 -0.60 -7.10 0.37
C VAL A 21 -1.52 -7.23 1.58
N GLU A 22 -0.97 -7.02 2.78
CA GLU A 22 -1.75 -7.03 4.01
C GLU A 22 -2.77 -5.90 3.97
N GLN A 23 -4.02 -6.23 4.27
CA GLN A 23 -5.08 -5.24 4.35
C GLN A 23 -4.87 -4.42 5.62
N LYS A 24 -4.56 -3.14 5.46
CA LYS A 24 -4.44 -2.22 6.59
C LYS A 24 -5.83 -1.92 7.16
N VAL A 25 -5.88 -1.70 8.47
CA VAL A 25 -7.08 -1.29 9.20
C VAL A 25 -6.81 0.07 9.81
N TYR A 26 -7.73 1.01 9.60
CA TYR A 26 -7.66 2.34 10.18
C TYR A 26 -8.99 2.65 10.88
N LYS A 27 -8.94 2.98 12.19
CA LYS A 27 -10.12 3.16 13.04
C LYS A 27 -11.11 1.99 12.96
N ASP A 28 -10.58 0.77 13.14
CA ASP A 28 -11.33 -0.51 13.08
C ASP A 28 -12.04 -0.80 11.75
N LYS A 29 -11.78 -0.01 10.70
CA LYS A 29 -12.31 -0.23 9.36
C LYS A 29 -11.20 -0.65 8.40
N PRO A 30 -11.44 -1.68 7.57
CA PRO A 30 -10.48 -2.06 6.54
C PRO A 30 -10.35 -0.96 5.50
N VAL A 31 -9.12 -0.68 5.08
CA VAL A 31 -8.82 0.36 4.10
C VAL A 31 -7.98 -0.17 2.95
N LYS A 32 -8.17 0.44 1.78
CA LYS A 32 -7.47 0.09 0.54
C LYS A 32 -6.58 1.25 0.10
N PRO A 33 -5.39 0.98 -0.44
CA PRO A 33 -4.52 2.01 -0.98
C PRO A 33 -5.14 2.59 -2.27
N VAL A 34 -5.28 3.92 -2.33
CA VAL A 34 -5.82 4.63 -3.51
C VAL A 34 -4.92 5.81 -3.84
N ARG A 35 -4.76 6.09 -5.13
CA ARG A 35 -4.01 7.27 -5.58
C ARG A 35 -4.86 8.51 -5.43
N TYR A 36 -4.46 9.42 -4.55
CA TYR A 36 -5.04 10.75 -4.44
C TYR A 36 -4.28 11.72 -5.35
N ILE A 37 -5.04 12.52 -6.10
CA ILE A 37 -4.50 13.51 -7.02
C ILE A 37 -5.15 14.84 -6.68
N ASP A 38 -4.36 15.72 -6.08
CA ASP A 38 -4.74 17.09 -5.80
C ASP A 38 -4.33 17.97 -6.99
N ARG A 39 -5.31 18.58 -7.66
CA ARG A 39 -5.04 19.46 -8.80
C ARG A 39 -4.55 20.83 -8.37
N ASP A 40 -5.04 21.32 -7.23
CA ASP A 40 -4.75 22.66 -6.74
C ASP A 40 -3.34 22.73 -6.17
N LEU A 41 -2.96 21.70 -5.41
CA LEU A 41 -1.62 21.56 -4.85
C LEU A 41 -0.61 20.91 -5.83
N ARG A 42 -1.07 20.48 -7.02
CA ARG A 42 -0.29 19.66 -7.98
C ARG A 42 0.40 18.47 -7.31
N ALA A 43 -0.20 17.94 -6.25
CA ALA A 43 0.35 16.86 -5.45
C ALA A 43 -0.33 15.54 -5.82
N ASN A 44 0.45 14.46 -5.92
CA ASN A 44 -0.09 13.12 -6.02
C ASN A 44 0.57 12.22 -4.98
N TYR A 45 -0.23 11.46 -4.25
CA TYR A 45 0.27 10.55 -3.23
C TYR A 45 -0.68 9.37 -3.06
N MET A 46 -0.16 8.30 -2.46
CA MET A 46 -0.99 7.17 -2.05
C MET A 46 -1.72 7.56 -0.77
N SER A 47 -3.04 7.58 -0.82
CA SER A 47 -3.93 7.74 0.32
C SER A 47 -4.64 6.41 0.59
N ALA A 48 -5.54 6.39 1.56
CA ALA A 48 -6.44 5.28 1.79
C ALA A 48 -7.89 5.62 1.48
N GLN A 49 -8.63 4.59 1.10
CA GLN A 49 -10.06 4.62 0.92
C GLN A 49 -10.70 3.54 1.77
N TYR A 50 -11.78 3.88 2.44
CA TYR A 50 -12.66 2.93 3.10
C TYR A 50 -13.47 2.14 2.05
N ASP A 51 -14.15 1.08 2.47
CA ASP A 51 -14.90 0.23 1.54
C ASP A 51 -16.15 0.89 0.95
N ASP A 52 -16.64 1.96 1.59
CA ASP A 52 -17.74 2.81 1.11
C ASP A 52 -17.33 3.78 -0.01
N GLY A 53 -16.04 3.84 -0.34
CA GLY A 53 -15.49 4.77 -1.32
C GLY A 53 -15.06 6.13 -0.73
N SER A 54 -15.27 6.36 0.57
CA SER A 54 -14.81 7.57 1.25
C SER A 54 -13.30 7.53 1.45
N LEU A 55 -12.62 8.65 1.19
CA LEU A 55 -11.20 8.78 1.52
C LEU A 55 -11.01 8.84 3.04
N VAL A 56 -9.96 8.17 3.51
CA VAL A 56 -9.54 8.26 4.91
C VAL A 56 -8.91 9.62 5.11
N LYS A 57 -9.52 10.44 5.96
CA LYS A 57 -9.05 11.78 6.29
C LYS A 57 -8.49 11.81 7.70
N ASP A 58 -7.45 12.61 7.88
CA ASP A 58 -6.98 12.99 9.20
C ASP A 58 -8.03 13.88 9.87
N GLU A 59 -8.34 13.62 11.14
CA GLU A 59 -9.37 14.39 11.88
C GLU A 59 -8.92 15.81 12.19
N ILE A 60 -7.61 16.02 12.27
CA ILE A 60 -7.01 17.30 12.64
C ILE A 60 -6.89 18.19 11.40
N SER A 61 -6.35 17.64 10.33
CA SER A 61 -6.04 18.40 9.11
C SER A 61 -7.22 18.46 8.13
N GLY A 62 -8.16 17.51 8.19
CA GLY A 62 -9.22 17.35 7.19
C GLY A 62 -8.73 16.81 5.83
N ASP A 63 -7.42 16.66 5.68
CA ASP A 63 -6.74 16.17 4.48
C ASP A 63 -6.74 14.64 4.42
N PRO A 64 -6.72 14.06 3.21
CA PRO A 64 -6.54 12.61 3.04
C PRO A 64 -5.22 12.14 3.65
N ILE A 65 -5.29 11.13 4.52
CA ILE A 65 -4.10 10.56 5.15
C ILE A 65 -3.26 9.80 4.10
N LYS A 66 -1.94 9.86 4.22
CA LYS A 66 -1.04 9.09 3.36
C LYS A 66 -1.07 7.61 3.75
N TRP A 67 -1.06 6.72 2.77
CA TRP A 67 -1.06 5.27 2.97
C TRP A 67 0.11 4.77 3.84
N GLU A 68 1.24 5.48 3.81
CA GLU A 68 2.41 5.20 4.63
C GLU A 68 2.21 5.52 6.11
N SER A 69 1.29 6.45 6.42
CA SER A 69 0.99 6.93 7.77
C SER A 69 -0.20 6.21 8.43
N ILE A 70 -0.75 5.20 7.75
CA ILE A 70 -1.76 4.26 8.26
C ILE A 70 -1.07 3.00 8.75
#